data_AF-A0A7V2Z1J4-F1
#
_entry.id   AF-A0A7V2Z1J4-F1
#
_cell.length_a   1.000
_cell.length_b   1.000
_cell.length_c   1.000
_cell.angle_alpha   90.00
_cell.angle_beta   90.00
_cell.angle_gamma   90.00
#
_symmetry.space_group_name_H-M   'P 1'
#
loop_
_entity.id
_entity.type
_entity.pdbx_description
1 polymer ?
#
loop_
_entity_poly.entity_id
_entity_poly.type
_entity_poly.pdbx_seq_one_letter_code
_entity_poly.pdbx_strand_id
1 'polypeptide(L)'
;MRDTLKACLEDLESRIAPFMRAWERIVPFRDGINAHWGLLHKGQIMLRDDSAMNLSPDLFEEFVVPYNRRLLREFSGGADHFCGRGDHYIERLTSIEGLTGIAMSQPHLNDMEQIFRHTVDKGIPLLDFNRGAAEQALARGRDLKGRVHCA
;
A
#
# COMPACT_ATOMS: atom_id res chain seq x y z
N MET A 1 17.04 5.67 -21.73
CA MET A 1 16.45 4.54 -20.96
C MET A 1 15.55 5.02 -19.83
N ARG A 2 16.03 5.83 -18.87
CA ARG A 2 15.18 6.34 -17.77
C ARG A 2 13.98 7.16 -18.26
N ASP A 3 14.18 8.07 -19.22
CA ASP A 3 13.09 8.89 -19.77
C ASP A 3 12.04 8.05 -20.50
N THR A 4 12.49 7.04 -21.24
CA THR A 4 11.61 6.07 -21.89
C THR A 4 10.77 5.31 -20.87
N LEU A 5 11.37 4.85 -19.77
CA LEU A 5 10.64 4.16 -18.71
C LEU A 5 9.62 5.09 -18.02
N LYS A 6 9.98 6.35 -17.76
CA LYS A 6 9.05 7.36 -17.23
C LYS A 6 7.88 7.59 -18.18
N ALA A 7 8.15 7.78 -19.47
CA ALA A 7 7.10 7.95 -20.48
C ALA A 7 6.16 6.73 -20.56
N CYS A 8 6.68 5.51 -20.43
CA CYS A 8 5.85 4.30 -20.38
C CYS A 8 4.96 4.25 -19.13
N LEU A 9 5.50 4.60 -17.96
CA LEU A 9 4.73 4.64 -16.71
C LEU A 9 3.69 5.75 -16.72
N GLU A 10 4.00 6.91 -17.31
CA GLU A 10 3.06 8.01 -17.52
C GLU A 10 1.92 7.61 -18.46
N ASP A 11 2.21 6.93 -19.58
CA ASP A 11 1.17 6.38 -20.47
C ASP A 11 0.29 5.35 -19.74
N LEU A 12 0.88 4.47 -18.94
CA LEU A 12 0.13 3.49 -18.15
C LEU A 12 -0.79 4.16 -17.12
N GLU A 13 -0.24 5.07 -16.29
CA GLU A 13 -1.02 5.81 -15.29
C GLU A 13 -2.15 6.61 -15.95
N SER A 14 -1.90 7.24 -17.11
CA SER A 14 -2.89 8.02 -17.84
C SER A 14 -4.12 7.21 -18.25
N ARG A 15 -4.02 5.87 -18.28
CA ARG A 15 -5.11 4.94 -18.58
C ARG A 15 -5.80 4.41 -17.33
N ILE A 16 -5.10 4.34 -16.20
CA ILE A 16 -5.66 3.86 -14.92
C ILE A 16 -6.76 4.82 -14.45
N ALA A 17 -6.51 6.13 -14.44
CA ALA A 17 -7.50 7.08 -13.92
C ALA A 17 -8.82 7.09 -14.71
N PRO A 18 -8.83 7.16 -16.05
CA PRO A 18 -10.05 7.02 -16.84
C PRO A 18 -10.75 5.67 -16.65
N PHE A 19 -10.00 4.58 -16.53
CA PHE A 19 -10.57 3.27 -16.23
C PHE A 19 -11.28 3.26 -14.86
N MET A 20 -10.64 3.78 -13.82
CA MET A 20 -11.22 3.85 -12.48
C MET A 20 -12.43 4.78 -12.43
N ARG A 21 -12.44 5.89 -13.18
CA ARG A 21 -13.64 6.74 -13.33
C ARG A 21 -14.77 6.03 -14.07
N ALA A 22 -14.45 5.19 -15.06
CA ALA A 22 -15.46 4.37 -15.72
C ALA A 22 -16.01 3.29 -14.77
N TRP A 23 -15.16 2.70 -13.94
CA TRP A 23 -15.55 1.76 -12.89
C TRP A 23 -16.45 2.41 -11.84
N GLU A 24 -16.10 3.61 -11.36
CA GLU A 24 -16.89 4.39 -10.38
C GLU A 24 -18.34 4.64 -10.86
N ARG A 25 -18.56 4.76 -12.17
CA ARG A 25 -19.93 4.89 -12.74
C ARG A 25 -20.76 3.61 -12.64
N ILE A 26 -20.11 2.45 -12.56
CA ILE A 26 -20.77 1.13 -12.46
C ILE A 26 -20.88 0.72 -10.99
N VAL A 27 -19.82 0.93 -10.22
CA VAL A 27 -19.72 0.63 -8.80
C VAL A 27 -19.28 1.91 -8.08
N PRO A 28 -20.24 2.74 -7.62
CA PRO A 28 -19.94 4.00 -6.97
C PRO A 28 -19.10 3.85 -5.71
N PHE A 29 -18.13 4.73 -5.57
CA PHE A 29 -17.35 4.91 -4.36
C PHE A 29 -18.23 5.37 -3.19
N ARG A 30 -17.92 4.87 -1.99
CA ARG A 30 -18.62 5.22 -0.74
C ARG A 30 -17.82 6.26 0.01
N ASP A 31 -18.45 7.12 0.80
CA ASP A 31 -17.76 8.23 1.47
C ASP A 31 -16.59 7.76 2.35
N GLY A 32 -15.37 8.04 1.89
CA GLY A 32 -14.11 7.82 2.61
C GLY A 32 -13.70 6.38 2.85
N ILE A 33 -14.44 5.38 2.35
CA ILE A 33 -14.18 3.95 2.57
C ILE A 33 -14.43 3.11 1.31
N ASN A 34 -13.69 2.02 1.14
CA ASN A 34 -13.94 1.04 0.10
C ASN A 34 -13.76 -0.39 0.62
N ALA A 35 -14.47 -1.33 -0.01
CA ALA A 35 -14.35 -2.76 0.24
C ALA A 35 -13.51 -3.41 -0.86
N HIS A 36 -12.44 -4.10 -0.48
CA HIS A 36 -11.56 -4.80 -1.39
C HIS A 36 -11.29 -6.21 -0.87
N TRP A 37 -11.62 -7.25 -1.65
CA TRP A 37 -11.50 -8.68 -1.28
C TRP A 37 -11.98 -9.04 0.13
N GLY A 38 -13.15 -8.52 0.53
CA GLY A 38 -13.74 -8.82 1.85
C GLY A 38 -13.21 -7.95 3.00
N LEU A 39 -12.29 -7.01 2.72
CA LEU A 39 -11.74 -6.08 3.69
C LEU A 39 -12.32 -4.69 3.47
N LEU A 40 -12.68 -4.01 4.55
CA LEU A 40 -13.02 -2.59 4.51
C LEU A 40 -11.76 -1.78 4.85
N HIS A 41 -11.44 -0.79 4.02
CA HIS A 41 -10.34 0.13 4.26
C HIS A 41 -10.75 1.59 4.04
N LYS A 42 -9.96 2.52 4.59
CA LYS A 42 -10.13 3.95 4.36
C LYS A 42 -9.62 4.31 2.96
N GLY A 43 -10.22 5.32 2.34
CA GLY A 43 -9.92 5.74 0.96
C GLY A 43 -10.67 4.92 -0.10
N GLN A 44 -10.45 5.23 -1.37
CA GLN A 44 -11.25 4.68 -2.49
C GLN A 44 -10.53 3.64 -3.32
N ILE A 45 -9.21 3.57 -3.27
CA ILE A 45 -8.45 2.64 -4.12
C ILE A 45 -7.53 1.74 -3.30
N MET A 46 -7.22 0.58 -3.86
CA MET A 46 -6.16 -0.29 -3.40
C MET A 46 -5.11 -0.40 -4.50
N LEU A 47 -3.93 0.17 -4.26
CA LEU A 47 -2.77 0.01 -5.13
C LEU A 47 -2.17 -1.39 -4.95
N ARG A 48 -1.54 -1.90 -6.01
CA ARG A 48 -1.01 -3.27 -6.09
C ARG A 48 0.44 -3.24 -6.59
N ASP A 49 1.37 -3.01 -5.66
CA ASP A 49 2.80 -2.87 -5.93
C ASP A 49 3.57 -4.19 -5.76
N ASP A 50 3.00 -5.30 -6.25
CA ASP A 50 3.56 -6.64 -6.08
C ASP A 50 4.95 -6.82 -6.69
N SER A 51 5.29 -6.02 -7.71
CA SER A 51 6.62 -6.07 -8.35
C SER A 51 7.66 -5.17 -7.66
N ALA A 52 7.25 -4.31 -6.73
CA ALA A 52 8.12 -3.33 -6.08
C ALA A 52 9.23 -3.98 -5.24
N MET A 53 9.03 -5.23 -4.79
CA MET A 53 10.07 -6.00 -4.11
C MET A 53 11.36 -6.19 -4.93
N ASN A 54 11.28 -6.07 -6.26
CA ASN A 54 12.43 -6.18 -7.17
C ASN A 54 13.19 -4.86 -7.34
N LEU A 55 12.68 -3.76 -6.76
CA LEU A 55 13.27 -2.44 -6.89
C LEU A 55 14.15 -2.12 -5.69
N SER A 56 15.27 -1.43 -5.94
CA SER A 56 15.99 -0.76 -4.87
C SER A 56 15.12 0.35 -4.28
N PRO A 57 15.40 0.81 -3.05
CA PRO A 57 14.60 1.88 -2.45
C PRO A 57 14.62 3.18 -3.28
N ASP A 58 15.74 3.50 -3.93
CA ASP A 58 15.86 4.69 -4.81
C ASP A 58 15.05 4.52 -6.10
N LEU A 59 14.99 3.31 -6.66
CA LEU A 59 14.16 3.03 -7.83
C LEU A 59 12.67 3.06 -7.48
N PHE A 60 12.29 2.58 -6.30
CA PHE A 60 10.91 2.71 -5.80
C PHE A 60 10.53 4.20 -5.68
N GLU A 61 11.42 5.02 -5.13
CA GLU A 61 11.20 6.45 -5.00
C GLU A 61 11.10 7.17 -6.35
N GLU A 62 11.93 6.80 -7.32
CA GLU A 62 11.93 7.42 -8.65
C GLU A 62 10.74 6.97 -9.50
N PHE A 63 10.37 5.68 -9.47
CA PHE A 63 9.48 5.07 -10.46
C PHE A 63 8.12 4.63 -9.92
N VAL A 64 7.89 4.62 -8.60
CA VAL A 64 6.61 4.20 -8.01
C VAL A 64 5.94 5.37 -7.28
N VAL A 65 6.67 5.98 -6.34
CA VAL A 65 6.15 7.04 -5.46
C VAL A 65 5.40 8.17 -6.21
N PRO A 66 5.90 8.72 -7.33
CA PRO A 66 5.21 9.81 -8.03
C PRO A 66 3.82 9.41 -8.57
N TYR A 67 3.71 8.20 -9.11
CA TYR A 67 2.50 7.68 -9.75
C TYR A 67 1.46 7.29 -8.70
N ASN A 68 1.89 6.59 -7.64
CA ASN A 68 1.02 6.26 -6.51
C ASN A 68 0.46 7.51 -5.84
N ARG A 69 1.29 8.54 -5.62
CA ARG A 69 0.83 9.82 -5.04
C ARG A 69 -0.25 10.47 -5.89
N ARG A 70 -0.09 10.49 -7.22
CA ARG A 70 -1.09 11.09 -8.13
C ARG A 70 -2.40 10.32 -8.10
N LEU A 71 -2.36 8.99 -8.16
CA LEU A 71 -3.55 8.14 -8.06
C LEU A 71 -4.26 8.29 -6.71
N LEU A 72 -3.52 8.25 -5.60
CA LEU A 72 -4.09 8.44 -4.26
C LEU A 72 -4.72 9.83 -4.13
N ARG A 73 -4.11 10.89 -4.67
CA ARG A 73 -4.71 12.23 -4.67
C ARG A 73 -5.99 12.29 -5.51
N GLU A 74 -5.96 11.74 -6.72
CA GLU A 74 -7.09 11.74 -7.66
C GLU A 74 -8.33 11.03 -7.09
N PHE A 75 -8.10 9.95 -6.35
CA PHE A 75 -9.16 9.09 -5.80
C PHE A 75 -9.35 9.27 -4.29
N SER A 76 -8.96 10.41 -3.72
CA SER A 76 -9.23 10.74 -2.30
C SER A 76 -8.68 9.70 -1.29
N GLY A 77 -7.51 9.16 -1.60
CA GLY A 77 -6.74 8.25 -0.77
C GLY A 77 -7.05 6.79 -0.99
N GLY A 78 -6.32 5.92 -0.28
CA GLY A 78 -6.40 4.49 -0.47
C GLY A 78 -5.42 3.70 0.38
N ALA A 79 -5.40 2.40 0.17
CA ALA A 79 -4.41 1.49 0.75
C ALA A 79 -3.48 0.98 -0.35
N ASP A 80 -2.34 0.42 0.04
CA ASP A 80 -1.40 -0.21 -0.86
C ASP A 80 -1.17 -1.66 -0.44
N HIS A 81 -1.02 -2.54 -1.42
CA HIS A 81 -0.63 -3.90 -1.20
C HIS A 81 0.69 -4.21 -1.89
N PHE A 82 1.53 -4.95 -1.18
CA PHE A 82 2.69 -5.61 -1.75
C PHE A 82 2.84 -7.06 -1.30
N CYS A 83 3.23 -7.91 -2.25
CA CYS A 83 3.77 -9.23 -2.00
C CYS A 83 5.29 -9.19 -1.78
N GLY A 84 5.79 -10.25 -1.15
CA GLY A 84 7.21 -10.50 -0.95
C GLY A 84 7.83 -9.60 0.11
N ARG A 85 9.04 -9.15 -0.19
CA ARG A 85 9.86 -8.30 0.68
C ARG A 85 9.64 -6.82 0.35
N GLY A 86 9.24 -6.03 1.33
CA GLY A 86 9.01 -4.58 1.22
C GLY A 86 9.55 -3.75 2.38
N ASP A 87 10.17 -4.36 3.39
CA ASP A 87 10.83 -3.67 4.52
C ASP A 87 11.87 -2.62 4.06
N HIS A 88 12.48 -2.80 2.88
CA HIS A 88 13.47 -1.87 2.36
C HIS A 88 12.89 -0.59 1.74
N TYR A 89 11.62 -0.56 1.35
CA TYR A 89 10.95 0.64 0.82
C TYR A 89 9.75 1.10 1.65
N ILE A 90 9.38 0.37 2.71
CA ILE A 90 8.17 0.66 3.50
C ILE A 90 8.11 2.10 4.00
N GLU A 91 9.25 2.69 4.37
CA GLU A 91 9.32 4.09 4.81
C GLU A 91 8.90 5.08 3.72
N ARG A 92 9.34 4.83 2.48
CA ARG A 92 9.00 5.66 1.31
C ARG A 92 7.55 5.50 0.94
N LEU A 93 7.06 4.26 0.94
CA LEU A 93 5.65 3.95 0.69
C LEU A 93 4.75 4.62 1.73
N THR A 94 5.06 4.51 3.02
CA THR A 94 4.23 5.08 4.09
C THR A 94 4.35 6.59 4.24
N SER A 95 5.25 7.22 3.49
CA SER A 95 5.37 8.68 3.38
C SER A 95 4.58 9.27 2.21
N ILE A 96 3.90 8.44 1.40
CA ILE A 96 3.05 8.91 0.30
C ILE A 96 1.76 9.50 0.87
N GLU A 97 1.54 10.78 0.60
CA GLU A 97 0.29 11.47 0.96
C GLU A 97 -0.93 10.77 0.34
N GLY A 98 -1.96 10.56 1.16
CA GLY A 98 -3.19 9.86 0.77
C GLY A 98 -3.15 8.34 1.00
N LEU A 99 -2.00 7.76 1.36
CA LEU A 99 -1.95 6.38 1.82
C LEU A 99 -2.55 6.25 3.23
N THR A 100 -3.39 5.24 3.43
CA THR A 100 -4.17 5.08 4.67
C THR A 100 -4.11 3.67 5.26
N GLY A 101 -3.44 2.73 4.61
CA GLY A 101 -3.28 1.35 5.08
C GLY A 101 -2.32 0.56 4.20
N ILE A 102 -1.79 -0.53 4.74
CA ILE A 102 -0.90 -1.47 4.05
C ILE A 102 -1.48 -2.87 4.14
N ALA A 103 -1.59 -3.58 3.02
CA ALA A 103 -1.89 -5.01 2.99
C ALA A 103 -0.65 -5.78 2.54
N MET A 104 0.03 -6.49 3.44
CA MET A 104 1.24 -7.25 3.10
C MET A 104 1.07 -8.75 3.33
N SER A 105 1.60 -9.56 2.42
CA SER A 105 1.31 -11.00 2.37
C SER A 105 2.31 -11.91 3.11
N GLN A 106 3.62 -11.61 3.07
CA GLN A 106 4.67 -12.52 3.58
C GLN A 106 5.54 -11.89 4.68
N PRO A 107 5.06 -11.81 5.93
CA PRO A 107 5.83 -11.21 7.03
C PRO A 107 7.17 -11.92 7.30
N HIS A 108 7.27 -13.22 7.02
CA HIS A 108 8.51 -13.99 7.19
C HIS A 108 9.63 -13.62 6.21
N LEU A 109 9.34 -12.84 5.16
CA LEU A 109 10.34 -12.33 4.22
C LEU A 109 10.82 -10.91 4.56
N ASN A 110 10.28 -10.31 5.63
CA ASN A 110 10.48 -8.91 5.97
C ASN A 110 11.12 -8.76 7.34
N ASP A 111 11.90 -7.69 7.52
CA ASP A 111 12.18 -7.16 8.85
C ASP A 111 10.90 -6.54 9.42
N MET A 112 10.19 -7.31 10.24
CA MET A 112 8.89 -6.91 10.76
C MET A 112 8.97 -5.72 11.73
N GLU A 113 10.08 -5.49 12.42
CA GLU A 113 10.18 -4.29 13.27
C GLU A 113 10.25 -3.03 12.40
N GLN A 114 10.96 -3.09 11.26
CA GLN A 114 10.92 -1.99 10.31
C GLN A 114 9.53 -1.74 9.73
N ILE A 115 8.79 -2.81 9.42
CA ILE A 115 7.38 -2.70 9.02
C ILE A 115 6.56 -2.00 10.11
N PHE A 116 6.58 -2.48 11.35
CA PHE A 116 5.77 -1.91 12.43
C PHE A 116 6.13 -0.46 12.74
N ARG A 117 7.42 -0.14 12.79
CA ARG A 117 7.94 1.23 12.98
C ARG A 117 7.42 2.20 11.93
N HIS A 118 7.31 1.74 10.68
CA HIS A 118 6.88 2.59 9.56
C HIS A 118 5.39 2.51 9.25
N THR A 119 4.64 1.63 9.93
CA THR A 119 3.18 1.48 9.75
C THR A 119 2.44 1.73 11.07
N VAL A 120 2.35 0.72 11.92
CA VAL A 120 1.64 0.71 13.21
C VAL A 120 2.00 1.92 14.07
N ASP A 121 3.29 2.23 14.19
CA ASP A 121 3.76 3.35 15.01
C ASP A 121 3.43 4.73 14.43
N LYS A 122 3.25 4.81 13.11
CA LYS A 122 2.76 5.99 12.39
C LYS A 122 1.23 6.04 12.30
N GLY A 123 0.53 5.07 12.91
CA GLY A 123 -0.93 4.98 12.87
C GLY A 123 -1.50 4.45 11.56
N ILE A 124 -0.66 3.89 10.68
CA ILE A 124 -1.07 3.27 9.43
C ILE A 124 -1.35 1.78 9.70
N PRO A 125 -2.59 1.31 9.51
CA PRO A 125 -2.95 -0.07 9.81
C PRO A 125 -2.36 -1.07 8.82
N LEU A 126 -2.01 -2.25 9.35
CA LEU A 126 -1.81 -3.45 8.55
C LEU A 126 -3.16 -4.14 8.35
N LEU A 127 -3.55 -4.30 7.10
CA LEU A 127 -4.78 -4.93 6.63
C LEU A 127 -4.47 -6.35 6.15
N ASP A 128 -5.44 -7.26 6.29
CA ASP A 128 -5.31 -8.65 5.85
C ASP A 128 -4.07 -9.37 6.39
N PHE A 129 -3.63 -9.01 7.60
CA PHE A 129 -2.33 -9.43 8.08
C PHE A 129 -2.35 -10.88 8.58
N ASN A 130 -1.22 -11.57 8.46
CA ASN A 130 -1.11 -12.95 8.94
C ASN A 130 -1.31 -13.02 10.47
N ARG A 131 -2.35 -13.74 10.91
CA ARG A 131 -2.69 -13.92 12.33
C ARG A 131 -1.53 -14.44 13.17
N GLY A 132 -0.85 -15.50 12.71
CA GLY A 132 0.26 -16.09 13.43
C GLY A 132 1.42 -15.12 13.64
N ALA A 133 1.73 -14.29 12.63
CA ALA A 133 2.74 -13.24 12.76
C ALA A 133 2.34 -12.14 13.75
N ALA A 134 1.06 -11.76 13.78
CA ALA A 134 0.55 -10.80 14.77
C ALA A 134 0.66 -11.35 16.20
N GLU A 135 0.23 -12.60 16.42
CA GLU A 135 0.32 -13.26 17.72
C GLU A 135 1.77 -13.42 18.18
N GLN A 136 2.69 -13.76 17.28
CA GLN A 136 4.13 -13.81 17.59
C GLN A 136 4.69 -12.44 17.97
N ALA A 137 4.27 -11.36 17.30
CA ALA A 137 4.68 -10.01 17.65
C ALA A 137 4.19 -9.63 19.06
N LEU A 138 2.91 -9.89 19.36
CA LEU A 138 2.33 -9.66 20.68
C LEU A 138 3.05 -10.47 21.77
N ALA A 139 3.33 -11.75 21.51
CA ALA A 139 4.04 -12.64 22.44
C ALA A 139 5.47 -12.16 22.72
N ARG A 140 6.09 -11.43 21.79
CA ARG A 140 7.41 -10.78 21.97
C ARG A 140 7.32 -9.40 22.62
N GLY A 141 6.14 -8.99 23.08
CA GLY A 141 5.90 -7.71 23.75
C GLY A 141 5.74 -6.52 22.79
N ARG A 142 5.55 -6.76 21.49
CA ARG A 142 5.30 -5.67 20.54
C ARG A 142 3.87 -5.14 20.70
N ASP A 143 3.74 -3.87 21.05
CA ASP A 143 2.45 -3.19 21.01
C ASP A 143 2.02 -2.94 19.55
N LEU A 144 0.92 -3.57 19.15
CA LEU A 144 0.32 -3.44 17.83
C LEU A 144 -0.71 -2.29 17.73
N LYS A 145 -0.98 -1.58 18.84
CA LYS A 145 -1.80 -0.36 18.92
C LYS A 145 -3.22 -0.49 18.34
N GLY A 146 -3.76 -1.71 18.28
CA GLY A 146 -5.04 -1.99 17.60
C GLY A 146 -5.02 -1.68 16.10
N ARG A 147 -3.84 -1.62 15.48
CA ARG A 147 -3.62 -1.25 14.07
C ARG A 147 -3.36 -2.46 13.17
N VAL A 148 -3.51 -3.68 13.67
CA VAL A 148 -3.33 -4.90 12.88
C VAL A 148 -4.67 -5.62 12.76
N HIS A 149 -5.16 -5.70 11.53
CA HIS A 149 -6.37 -6.44 11.17
C HIS A 149 -5.99 -7.74 10.48
N CYS A 150 -6.17 -8.86 11.18
CA CYS A 150 -5.86 -10.19 10.64
C CYS A 150 -7.07 -10.77 9.90
N ALA A 151 -6.81 -11.53 8.84
CA ALA A 151 -7.80 -12.47 8.27
C ALA A 151 -7.82 -13.80 9.03
#